data_AF-A0A9Q0VMG4-F1
#
_entry.id   AF-A0A9Q0VMG4-F1
#
_cell.length_a   1.000
_cell.length_b   1.000
_cell.length_c   1.000
_cell.angle_alpha   90.00
_cell.angle_beta   90.00
_cell.angle_gamma   90.00
#
_symmetry.space_group_name_H-M   'P 1'
#
loop_
_entity.id
_entity.type
_entity.pdbx_description
1 polymer ?
#
loop_
_entity_poly.entity_id
_entity_poly.type
_entity_poly.pdbx_seq_one_letter_code
_entity_poly.pdbx_strand_id
1 'polypeptide(L)'
;MNLRFIVEDDLEVSPLFYKFVRALIVNYYYNASNFSPSVYGASLQRPRFVPGKHGNKIQLDNETHLFLYQLVGTWGQILFPKPWKEFRLWYDLHKSKGIKPFLDGMVTNGWYKRMGERIWTPWFIKFIYSRGYFNIYTNFQHERALSVSHRDAGVNYGKTAGPDSQLLDESSLDFNLLEMQPLSNLKWYDYCFREVLPRRVGRTLDEVGSILRTVQKDRSVLLVTIFGGSGTLTRNMLCHFERLNIRNYILIGPGSEFLFDLARRGHPVIDADQFFKYLRAQRVMGFQHSSAELMKNVLVNAYVIKKCLEDGYDSLTVDANVLFLSKVQDFIIPSSDLYAGKSLGFFFARSSSSAQEILADLLKKVAATIGKGSLQGESTNFVYFVVKFLEQNGAEILRVDEASIGIQIRANSFNQSSLEAGKKKMVYWSTDTGLDLIQTRLQELSLWVLDGDSSCTAVVCHES
;
A
#
# COMPACT_ATOMS: atom_id res chain seq x y z
N MET A 1 -16.03 -14.94 24.10
CA MET A 1 -15.89 -15.02 22.62
C MET A 1 -14.86 -16.12 22.34
N ASN A 2 -15.21 -17.12 21.51
CA ASN A 2 -14.40 -18.34 21.40
C ASN A 2 -13.38 -18.21 20.26
N LEU A 3 -12.09 -18.22 20.60
CA LEU A 3 -10.98 -18.37 19.66
C LEU A 3 -10.91 -19.83 19.20
N ARG A 4 -10.43 -20.06 17.97
CA ARG A 4 -10.24 -21.42 17.44
C ARG A 4 -8.76 -21.70 17.29
N PHE A 5 -8.30 -22.79 17.90
CA PHE A 5 -6.98 -23.36 17.69
C PHE A 5 -7.13 -24.57 16.76
N ILE A 6 -6.39 -24.57 15.66
CA ILE A 6 -6.45 -25.61 14.63
C ILE A 6 -5.11 -26.37 14.66
N VAL A 7 -5.20 -27.67 14.89
CA VAL A 7 -4.09 -28.61 14.89
C VAL A 7 -4.46 -29.82 14.02
N GLU A 8 -3.46 -30.36 13.32
CA GLU A 8 -3.54 -31.65 12.63
C GLU A 8 -3.14 -32.77 13.60
N ASP A 9 -3.45 -34.02 13.26
CA ASP A 9 -3.21 -35.20 14.10
C ASP A 9 -1.73 -35.61 14.18
N ASP A 10 -0.92 -35.19 13.21
CA ASP A 10 0.53 -35.44 13.13
C ASP A 10 1.38 -34.33 13.77
N LEU A 11 0.76 -33.47 14.60
CA LEU A 11 1.42 -32.35 15.26
C LEU A 11 1.79 -32.65 16.70
N GLU A 12 3.00 -32.24 17.08
CA GLU A 12 3.42 -32.09 18.47
C GLU A 12 3.43 -30.61 18.85
N VAL A 13 2.90 -30.30 20.04
CA VAL A 13 2.83 -28.93 20.56
C VAL A 13 3.68 -28.80 21.81
N SER A 14 4.38 -27.67 21.90
CA SER A 14 5.26 -27.37 23.03
C SER A 14 4.47 -27.34 24.33
N PRO A 15 4.97 -27.86 25.46
CA PRO A 15 4.34 -27.69 26.77
C PRO A 15 4.09 -26.21 27.15
N LEU A 16 4.80 -25.29 26.51
CA LEU A 16 4.71 -23.85 26.72
C LEU A 16 3.62 -23.15 25.89
N PHE A 17 3.03 -23.85 24.91
CA PHE A 17 2.15 -23.23 23.91
C PHE A 17 0.98 -22.48 24.57
N TYR A 18 0.35 -23.08 25.59
CA TYR A 18 -0.82 -22.49 26.21
C TYR A 18 -0.50 -21.18 26.94
N LYS A 19 0.63 -21.13 27.67
CA LYS A 19 1.12 -19.92 28.36
C LYS A 19 1.38 -18.81 27.34
N PHE A 20 2.05 -19.13 26.23
CA PHE A 20 2.32 -18.20 25.14
C PHE A 20 1.04 -17.67 24.50
N VAL A 21 0.12 -18.55 24.12
CA VAL A 21 -1.15 -18.18 23.46
C VAL A 21 -1.99 -17.28 24.35
N ARG A 22 -2.09 -17.59 25.65
CA ARG A 22 -2.79 -16.74 26.61
C ARG A 22 -2.18 -15.34 26.68
N ALA A 23 -0.85 -15.23 26.76
CA ALA A 23 -0.16 -13.95 26.78
C ALA A 23 -0.39 -13.17 25.47
N LEU A 24 -0.32 -13.82 24.32
CA LEU A 24 -0.58 -13.23 23.01
C LEU A 24 -2.01 -12.66 22.92
N ILE A 25 -3.02 -13.44 23.32
CA ILE A 25 -4.43 -13.02 23.27
C ILE A 25 -4.69 -11.81 24.16
N VAL A 26 -4.18 -11.83 25.40
CA VAL A 26 -4.33 -10.72 26.34
C VAL A 26 -3.69 -9.45 25.76
N ASN A 27 -2.50 -9.57 25.16
CA ASN A 27 -1.73 -8.42 24.71
C ASN A 27 -2.13 -7.88 23.32
N TYR A 28 -2.60 -8.70 22.39
CA TYR A 28 -2.86 -8.24 21.01
C TYR A 28 -4.33 -8.33 20.59
N TYR A 29 -5.16 -9.12 21.29
CA TYR A 29 -6.58 -9.25 20.95
C TYR A 29 -7.48 -8.46 21.90
N TYR A 30 -7.29 -8.59 23.21
CA TYR A 30 -8.15 -7.92 24.21
C TYR A 30 -7.65 -6.53 24.63
N ASN A 31 -6.35 -6.25 24.50
CA ASN A 31 -5.81 -4.94 24.81
C ASN A 31 -6.14 -3.94 23.69
N ALA A 32 -7.10 -3.04 23.92
CA ALA A 32 -7.56 -2.06 22.94
C ALA A 32 -6.45 -1.14 22.40
N SER A 33 -5.47 -0.77 23.25
CA SER A 33 -4.36 0.10 22.84
C SER A 33 -3.38 -0.59 21.90
N ASN A 34 -3.37 -1.92 21.91
CA ASN A 34 -2.45 -2.73 21.11
C ASN A 34 -3.16 -3.57 20.04
N PHE A 35 -4.49 -3.57 20.04
CA PHE A 35 -5.32 -4.26 19.09
C PHE A 35 -5.18 -3.66 17.68
N SER A 36 -5.09 -4.53 16.69
CA SER A 36 -5.18 -4.14 15.29
C SER A 36 -6.19 -5.01 14.56
N PRO A 37 -7.18 -4.39 13.87
CA PRO A 37 -8.14 -5.14 13.05
C PRO A 37 -7.48 -5.79 11.83
N SER A 38 -6.19 -5.54 11.57
CA SER A 38 -5.44 -6.16 10.48
C SER A 38 -4.86 -7.52 10.83
N VAL A 39 -4.94 -7.95 12.09
CA VAL A 39 -4.37 -9.21 12.56
C VAL A 39 -5.45 -10.29 12.54
N TYR A 40 -5.20 -11.39 11.84
CA TYR A 40 -6.16 -12.48 11.71
C TYR A 40 -5.94 -13.65 12.67
N GLY A 41 -4.80 -13.68 13.35
CA GLY A 41 -4.43 -14.81 14.18
C GLY A 41 -2.96 -14.86 14.54
N ALA A 42 -2.55 -16.04 14.97
CA ALA A 42 -1.16 -16.37 15.26
C ALA A 42 -0.84 -17.80 14.81
N SER A 43 0.40 -18.04 14.40
CA SER A 43 0.94 -19.34 14.03
C SER A 43 1.93 -19.82 15.09
N LEU A 44 1.81 -21.08 15.52
CA LEU A 44 2.73 -21.73 16.44
C LEU A 44 3.91 -22.41 15.73
N GLN A 45 3.76 -22.77 14.45
CA GLN A 45 4.89 -23.16 13.61
C GLN A 45 5.74 -21.94 13.23
N ARG A 46 7.01 -22.21 12.89
CA ARG A 46 7.88 -21.25 12.21
C ARG A 46 7.43 -21.03 10.75
N PRO A 47 7.73 -19.87 10.12
CA PRO A 47 7.59 -19.75 8.67
C PRO A 47 8.68 -20.58 7.98
N ARG A 48 8.33 -21.24 6.87
CA ARG A 48 9.26 -22.16 6.18
C ARG A 48 9.70 -21.71 4.80
N PHE A 49 8.94 -20.81 4.17
CA PHE A 49 9.17 -20.37 2.80
C PHE A 49 8.45 -19.06 2.52
N VAL A 50 8.81 -18.44 1.39
CA VAL A 50 8.15 -17.24 0.86
C VAL A 50 7.28 -17.65 -0.35
N PRO A 51 5.96 -17.41 -0.33
CA PRO A 51 5.04 -17.91 -1.33
C PRO A 51 5.05 -17.09 -2.63
N GLY A 52 5.47 -15.83 -2.58
CA GLY A 52 5.68 -15.00 -3.75
C GLY A 52 6.91 -15.48 -4.53
N LYS A 53 6.75 -15.73 -5.82
CA LYS A 53 7.86 -16.08 -6.71
C LYS A 53 8.85 -14.92 -6.76
N HIS A 54 10.14 -15.23 -6.69
CA HIS A 54 11.22 -14.23 -6.55
C HIS A 54 11.13 -13.39 -5.27
N GLY A 55 10.43 -13.89 -4.24
CA GLY A 55 10.41 -13.30 -2.92
C GLY A 55 11.78 -13.36 -2.23
N ASN A 56 11.96 -12.47 -1.26
CA ASN A 56 13.20 -12.36 -0.51
C ASN A 56 13.35 -13.54 0.45
N LYS A 57 14.58 -13.94 0.79
CA LYS A 57 14.79 -14.99 1.79
C LYS A 57 14.25 -14.52 3.14
N ILE A 58 13.70 -15.46 3.92
CA ILE A 58 13.32 -15.18 5.31
C ILE A 58 14.61 -14.92 6.09
N GLN A 59 14.84 -13.66 6.43
CA GLN A 59 15.97 -13.22 7.24
C GLN A 59 15.43 -12.27 8.30
N LEU A 60 15.58 -12.68 9.56
CA LEU A 60 15.21 -11.93 10.73
C LEU A 60 16.44 -11.83 11.62
N ASP A 61 16.63 -10.68 12.27
CA ASP A 61 17.67 -10.53 13.28
C ASP A 61 17.36 -11.40 14.52
N ASN A 62 18.37 -11.59 15.36
CA ASN A 62 18.26 -12.46 16.52
C ASN A 62 17.39 -11.88 17.64
N GLU A 63 17.12 -10.58 17.61
CA GLU A 63 16.31 -9.85 18.59
C GLU A 63 14.81 -9.87 18.25
N THR A 64 14.47 -10.11 16.97
CA THR A 64 13.11 -10.21 16.49
C THR A 64 12.54 -11.58 16.86
N HIS A 65 11.93 -11.69 18.04
CA HIS A 65 11.25 -12.92 18.48
C HIS A 65 9.81 -13.04 18.00
N LEU A 66 9.14 -11.90 17.77
CA LEU A 66 7.78 -11.81 17.26
C LEU A 66 7.71 -10.87 16.06
N PHE A 67 6.95 -11.25 15.05
CA PHE A 67 6.73 -10.43 13.86
C PHE A 67 5.40 -10.80 13.21
N LEU A 68 4.98 -10.01 12.24
CA LEU A 68 3.78 -10.23 11.46
C LEU A 68 4.10 -10.65 10.04
N TYR A 69 3.37 -11.61 9.51
CA TYR A 69 3.53 -12.11 8.16
C TYR A 69 2.18 -12.47 7.54
N GLN A 70 1.95 -12.16 6.26
CA GLN A 70 0.67 -12.46 5.60
C GLN A 70 0.40 -13.96 5.40
N LEU A 71 1.42 -14.82 5.47
CA LEU A 71 1.26 -16.26 5.27
C LEU A 71 0.52 -16.91 6.44
N VAL A 72 -0.28 -17.93 6.14
CA VAL A 72 -0.99 -18.74 7.13
C VAL A 72 -0.13 -19.92 7.57
N GLY A 73 -0.14 -20.20 8.87
CA GLY A 73 0.43 -21.43 9.40
C GLY A 73 -0.54 -22.58 9.13
N THR A 74 -0.06 -23.71 8.65
CA THR A 74 -0.89 -24.92 8.49
C THR A 74 -0.77 -25.84 9.70
N TRP A 75 0.26 -25.66 10.52
CA TRP A 75 0.59 -26.48 11.68
C TRP A 75 0.53 -25.64 12.96
N GLY A 76 -0.61 -25.72 13.66
CA GLY A 76 -0.85 -24.96 14.89
C GLY A 76 -1.26 -23.50 14.64
N GLN A 77 -2.34 -23.28 13.88
CA GLN A 77 -2.87 -21.94 13.61
C GLN A 77 -3.98 -21.57 14.59
N ILE A 78 -3.91 -20.35 15.11
CA ILE A 78 -4.95 -19.73 15.92
C ILE A 78 -5.67 -18.71 15.06
N LEU A 79 -6.99 -18.81 14.94
CA LEU A 79 -7.78 -17.89 14.13
C LEU A 79 -8.65 -17.01 15.01
N PHE A 80 -8.58 -15.71 14.75
CA PHE A 80 -9.45 -14.74 15.40
C PHE A 80 -10.85 -14.79 14.78
N PRO A 81 -11.93 -14.62 15.59
CA PRO A 81 -13.25 -15.03 15.14
C PRO A 81 -13.82 -14.15 14.02
N LYS A 82 -13.53 -12.83 14.03
CA LYS A 82 -14.01 -11.91 12.99
C LYS A 82 -13.38 -12.24 11.61
N PRO A 83 -12.05 -12.29 11.44
CA PRO A 83 -11.44 -12.64 10.17
C PRO A 83 -11.81 -14.05 9.67
N TRP A 84 -11.99 -15.02 10.58
CA TRP A 84 -12.46 -16.35 10.20
C TRP A 84 -13.89 -16.33 9.64
N LYS A 85 -14.81 -15.59 10.28
CA LYS A 85 -16.18 -15.43 9.78
C LYS A 85 -16.19 -14.76 8.40
N GLU A 86 -15.38 -13.72 8.22
CA GLU A 86 -15.24 -13.03 6.94
C GLU A 86 -14.70 -13.97 5.85
N PHE A 87 -13.68 -14.78 6.15
CA PHE A 87 -13.16 -15.78 5.22
C PHE A 87 -14.24 -16.77 4.80
N ARG A 88 -15.02 -17.31 5.75
CA ARG A 88 -16.08 -18.29 5.44
C ARG A 88 -17.12 -17.71 4.49
N LEU A 89 -17.60 -16.50 4.76
CA LEU A 89 -18.55 -15.81 3.89
C LEU A 89 -17.94 -15.51 2.50
N TRP A 90 -16.70 -15.04 2.47
CA TRP A 90 -15.98 -14.76 1.24
C TRP A 90 -15.76 -16.02 0.40
N TYR A 91 -15.35 -17.13 1.03
CA TYR A 91 -15.10 -18.42 0.39
C TYR A 91 -16.37 -18.99 -0.26
N ASP A 92 -17.48 -19.05 0.50
CA ASP A 92 -18.73 -19.61 0.00
C ASP A 92 -19.29 -18.78 -1.18
N LEU A 93 -19.18 -17.45 -1.12
CA LEU A 93 -19.55 -16.55 -2.22
C LEU A 93 -18.69 -16.76 -3.47
N HIS A 94 -17.36 -16.85 -3.32
CA HIS A 94 -16.46 -16.99 -4.46
C HIS A 94 -16.58 -18.37 -5.11
N LYS A 95 -16.69 -19.40 -4.29
CA LYS A 95 -16.84 -20.79 -4.74
C LYS A 95 -18.15 -20.99 -5.50
N SER A 96 -19.26 -20.43 -5.02
CA SER A 96 -20.56 -20.52 -5.73
C SER A 96 -20.56 -19.79 -7.08
N LYS A 97 -19.73 -18.75 -7.24
CA LYS A 97 -19.50 -18.06 -8.52
C LYS A 97 -18.49 -18.77 -9.44
N GLY A 98 -17.95 -19.92 -9.04
CA GLY A 98 -16.92 -20.64 -9.80
C GLY A 98 -15.55 -19.94 -9.84
N ILE A 99 -15.35 -18.88 -9.04
CA ILE A 99 -14.09 -18.13 -9.00
C ILE A 99 -13.04 -18.98 -8.30
N LYS A 100 -11.86 -19.13 -8.91
CA LYS A 100 -10.76 -19.92 -8.34
C LYS A 100 -9.79 -19.06 -7.52
N PRO A 101 -9.08 -19.64 -6.53
CA PRO A 101 -8.19 -18.91 -5.65
C PRO A 101 -6.82 -18.60 -6.28
N PHE A 102 -6.79 -18.37 -7.59
CA PHE A 102 -5.55 -18.02 -8.28
C PHE A 102 -5.16 -16.58 -7.97
N LEU A 103 -3.87 -16.40 -7.68
CA LEU A 103 -3.20 -15.13 -7.46
C LEU A 103 -1.85 -15.20 -8.20
N ASP A 104 -1.71 -14.43 -9.28
CA ASP A 104 -0.53 -14.52 -10.14
C ASP A 104 0.75 -14.19 -9.35
N GLY A 105 1.87 -14.79 -9.75
CA GLY A 105 3.14 -14.67 -9.01
C GLY A 105 3.22 -15.50 -7.74
N MET A 106 2.19 -16.26 -7.35
CA MET A 106 2.24 -17.14 -6.16
C MET A 106 2.54 -18.59 -6.51
N VAL A 107 3.34 -19.28 -5.68
CA VAL A 107 3.62 -20.72 -5.82
C VAL A 107 2.38 -21.59 -5.51
N THR A 108 1.45 -21.05 -4.73
CA THR A 108 0.22 -21.74 -4.28
C THR A 108 -0.76 -22.02 -5.42
N ASN A 109 -0.65 -21.31 -6.54
CA ASN A 109 -1.37 -21.65 -7.78
C ASN A 109 -1.03 -23.07 -8.25
N GLY A 110 0.24 -23.47 -8.16
CA GLY A 110 0.68 -24.82 -8.52
C GLY A 110 0.10 -25.88 -7.58
N TRP A 111 -0.06 -25.56 -6.30
CA TRP A 111 -0.66 -26.45 -5.31
C TRP A 111 -2.14 -26.69 -5.60
N TYR A 112 -2.89 -25.62 -5.84
CA TYR A 112 -4.31 -25.72 -6.18
C TYR A 112 -4.53 -26.44 -7.51
N LYS A 113 -3.68 -26.22 -8.53
CA LYS A 113 -3.75 -26.99 -9.80
C LYS A 113 -3.59 -28.49 -9.59
N ARG A 114 -2.75 -28.92 -8.64
CA ARG A 114 -2.53 -30.36 -8.35
C ARG A 114 -3.58 -30.96 -7.44
N MET A 115 -4.01 -30.23 -6.41
CA MET A 115 -4.85 -30.79 -5.33
C MET A 115 -6.30 -30.32 -5.36
N GLY A 116 -6.61 -29.27 -6.12
CA GLY A 116 -7.94 -28.70 -6.26
C GLY A 116 -8.56 -28.32 -4.92
N GLU A 117 -9.85 -28.65 -4.76
CA GLU A 117 -10.64 -28.36 -3.56
C GLU A 117 -10.24 -29.16 -2.32
N ARG A 118 -9.26 -30.08 -2.42
CA ARG A 118 -8.74 -30.82 -1.25
C ARG A 118 -7.94 -29.94 -0.30
N ILE A 119 -7.53 -28.74 -0.74
CA ILE A 119 -6.81 -27.77 0.09
C ILE A 119 -7.51 -26.42 0.16
N TRP A 120 -7.58 -25.88 1.37
CA TRP A 120 -8.16 -24.57 1.64
C TRP A 120 -7.10 -23.45 1.66
N THR A 121 -5.81 -23.79 1.80
CA THR A 121 -4.70 -22.82 1.96
C THR A 121 -4.64 -21.78 0.83
N PRO A 122 -4.75 -22.13 -0.48
CA PRO A 122 -4.75 -21.12 -1.53
C PRO A 122 -5.92 -20.14 -1.45
N TRP A 123 -7.10 -20.63 -1.05
CA TRP A 123 -8.29 -19.80 -0.83
C TRP A 123 -8.06 -18.79 0.28
N PHE A 124 -7.50 -19.25 1.40
CA PHE A 124 -7.21 -18.37 2.52
C PHE A 124 -6.14 -17.34 2.17
N ILE A 125 -5.07 -17.73 1.47
CA ILE A 125 -4.02 -16.81 0.99
C ILE A 125 -4.62 -15.72 0.08
N LYS A 126 -5.49 -16.08 -0.87
CA LYS A 126 -6.16 -15.08 -1.72
C LYS A 126 -7.04 -14.13 -0.90
N PHE A 127 -7.79 -14.66 0.07
CA PHE A 127 -8.60 -13.84 0.98
C PHE A 127 -7.72 -12.87 1.78
N ILE A 128 -6.65 -13.35 2.40
CA ILE A 128 -5.72 -12.52 3.18
C ILE A 128 -5.07 -11.44 2.31
N TYR A 129 -4.72 -11.76 1.06
CA TYR A 129 -4.26 -10.77 0.09
C TYR A 129 -5.31 -9.67 -0.14
N SER A 130 -6.55 -10.06 -0.44
CA SER A 130 -7.64 -9.12 -0.72
C SER A 130 -7.94 -8.19 0.47
N ARG A 131 -7.88 -8.73 1.70
CA ARG A 131 -8.16 -7.98 2.93
C ARG A 131 -6.94 -7.28 3.52
N GLY A 132 -5.73 -7.58 3.07
CA GLY A 132 -4.49 -7.03 3.62
C GLY A 132 -4.33 -7.38 5.11
N TYR A 133 -4.55 -8.65 5.45
CA TYR A 133 -4.43 -9.17 6.82
C TYR A 133 -3.04 -9.77 7.09
N PHE A 134 -2.69 -9.86 8.37
CA PHE A 134 -1.40 -10.39 8.83
C PHE A 134 -1.57 -11.38 9.99
N ASN A 135 -0.64 -12.32 10.10
CA ASN A 135 -0.55 -13.35 11.12
C ASN A 135 0.60 -13.04 12.05
N ILE A 136 0.47 -13.29 13.35
CA ILE A 136 1.62 -13.25 14.25
C ILE A 136 2.43 -14.55 14.08
N TYR A 137 3.74 -14.42 13.97
CA TYR A 137 4.70 -15.53 13.97
C TYR A 137 5.76 -15.32 15.03
N THR A 138 6.36 -16.44 15.43
CA THR A 138 7.54 -16.48 16.28
C THR A 138 8.80 -16.73 15.44
N ASN A 139 9.92 -16.17 15.88
CA ASN A 139 11.25 -16.47 15.39
C ASN A 139 12.14 -16.86 16.57
N PHE A 140 12.22 -18.16 16.82
CA PHE A 140 13.10 -18.73 17.83
C PHE A 140 14.36 -19.26 17.16
N GLN A 141 15.50 -19.00 17.78
CA GLN A 141 16.80 -19.45 17.25
C GLN A 141 16.84 -20.98 17.14
N HIS A 142 17.77 -21.50 16.33
CA HIS A 142 17.99 -22.94 16.15
C HIS A 142 16.77 -23.70 15.60
N GLU A 143 15.98 -23.06 14.73
CA GLU A 143 14.79 -23.65 14.10
C GLU A 143 13.76 -24.17 15.11
N ARG A 144 13.63 -23.52 16.27
CA ARG A 144 12.64 -23.90 17.28
C ARG A 144 11.24 -23.37 16.94
N ALA A 145 10.21 -24.07 17.38
CA ALA A 145 8.80 -23.70 17.20
C ALA A 145 7.92 -24.19 18.37
N LEU A 146 6.73 -23.61 18.50
CA LEU A 146 5.72 -24.06 19.48
C LEU A 146 4.84 -25.19 18.96
N SER A 147 4.88 -25.46 17.65
CA SER A 147 4.25 -26.61 17.01
C SER A 147 5.17 -27.16 15.93
N VAL A 148 5.31 -28.48 15.90
CA VAL A 148 6.14 -29.24 14.96
C VAL A 148 5.27 -30.31 14.31
N SER A 149 5.40 -30.49 12.99
CA SER A 149 4.81 -31.64 12.29
C SER A 149 5.84 -32.74 12.17
N HIS A 150 5.45 -33.97 12.50
CA HIS A 150 6.27 -35.16 12.31
C HIS A 150 6.35 -35.62 10.84
N ARG A 151 5.59 -34.95 9.95
CA ARG A 151 5.52 -35.20 8.51
C ARG A 151 5.33 -36.67 8.22
N ASP A 152 4.36 -37.26 8.91
CA ASP A 152 4.03 -38.67 8.79
C ASP A 152 3.46 -38.99 7.42
N ALA A 153 3.56 -40.27 7.03
CA ALA A 153 3.00 -40.74 5.77
C ALA A 153 1.48 -40.46 5.71
N GLY A 154 1.05 -39.74 4.68
CA GLY A 154 -0.32 -39.27 4.55
C GLY A 154 -0.57 -38.53 3.23
N VAL A 155 -1.57 -37.65 3.22
CA VAL A 155 -2.01 -36.93 1.99
C VAL A 155 -0.90 -36.08 1.38
N ASN A 156 -0.02 -35.53 2.22
CA ASN A 156 1.05 -34.61 1.81
C ASN A 156 2.43 -35.28 1.68
N TYR A 157 2.65 -36.41 2.36
CA TYR A 157 3.94 -37.11 2.41
C TYR A 157 3.77 -38.59 2.08
N GLY A 158 4.48 -39.11 1.08
CA GLY A 158 4.44 -40.53 0.73
C GLY A 158 5.20 -41.45 1.71
N LYS A 159 5.95 -40.87 2.65
CA LYS A 159 6.71 -41.56 3.70
C LYS A 159 6.95 -40.60 4.87
N THR A 160 7.08 -41.13 6.09
CA THR A 160 7.47 -40.35 7.27
C THR A 160 8.84 -39.72 7.06
N ALA A 161 8.95 -38.41 7.27
CA ALA A 161 10.17 -37.63 7.06
C ALA A 161 10.78 -37.07 8.35
N GLY A 162 10.16 -37.36 9.50
CA GLY A 162 10.55 -36.86 10.82
C GLY A 162 10.13 -35.40 11.05
N PRO A 163 10.44 -34.83 12.22
CA PRO A 163 10.02 -33.48 12.59
C PRO A 163 10.53 -32.44 11.59
N ASP A 164 9.72 -31.41 11.30
CA ASP A 164 10.10 -30.31 10.40
C ASP A 164 10.97 -29.23 11.06
N SER A 165 11.00 -29.21 12.39
CA SER A 165 11.71 -28.25 13.22
C SER A 165 11.91 -28.79 14.64
N GLN A 166 12.54 -28.01 15.52
CA GLN A 166 12.74 -28.40 16.92
C GLN A 166 11.58 -27.90 17.79
N LEU A 167 11.07 -28.74 18.69
CA LEU A 167 10.03 -28.31 19.62
C LEU A 167 10.66 -27.47 20.74
N LEU A 168 10.08 -26.32 21.03
CA LEU A 168 10.51 -25.50 22.17
C LEU A 168 10.07 -26.15 23.48
N ASP A 169 10.95 -26.20 24.48
CA ASP A 169 10.65 -26.73 25.81
C ASP A 169 11.19 -25.82 26.92
N GLU A 170 10.85 -26.12 28.19
CA GLU A 170 11.29 -25.30 29.33
C GLU A 170 12.81 -25.33 29.52
N SER A 171 13.47 -26.44 29.20
CA SER A 171 14.92 -26.60 29.35
C SER A 171 15.74 -25.84 28.31
N SER A 172 15.13 -25.44 27.20
CA SER A 172 15.78 -24.76 26.07
C SER A 172 15.48 -23.26 26.01
N LEU A 173 14.77 -22.67 27.00
CA LEU A 173 14.46 -21.24 27.00
C LEU A 173 15.69 -20.36 27.28
N ASP A 174 16.08 -19.60 26.27
CA ASP A 174 17.16 -18.61 26.26
C ASP A 174 16.64 -17.16 26.16
N PHE A 175 15.31 -16.98 26.21
CA PHE A 175 14.61 -15.69 26.13
C PHE A 175 13.32 -15.71 26.97
N ASN A 176 12.73 -14.54 27.21
CA ASN A 176 11.43 -14.44 27.89
C ASN A 176 10.27 -14.67 26.90
N LEU A 177 9.76 -15.91 26.84
CA LEU A 177 8.65 -16.29 25.96
C LEU A 177 7.36 -15.47 26.16
N LEU A 178 7.17 -14.88 27.35
CA LEU A 178 5.96 -14.13 27.69
C LEU A 178 6.11 -12.62 27.50
N GLU A 179 7.28 -12.15 27.08
CA GLU A 179 7.52 -10.76 26.73
C GLU A 179 6.85 -10.42 25.40
N MET A 180 5.82 -9.56 25.47
CA MET A 180 5.03 -9.14 24.31
C MET A 180 5.31 -7.66 24.02
N GLN A 181 6.11 -7.38 22.99
CA GLN A 181 6.37 -6.01 22.57
C GLN A 181 5.08 -5.34 22.02
N PRO A 182 4.95 -4.01 22.13
CA PRO A 182 3.87 -3.29 21.46
C PRO A 182 3.80 -3.64 19.97
N LEU A 183 2.59 -3.79 19.42
CA LEU A 183 2.36 -4.17 18.03
C LEU A 183 2.98 -3.15 17.05
N SER A 184 3.10 -1.89 17.47
CA SER A 184 3.79 -0.82 16.72
C SER A 184 5.28 -1.07 16.53
N ASN A 185 5.89 -1.91 17.37
CA ASN A 185 7.33 -2.20 17.34
C ASN A 185 7.63 -3.51 16.59
N LEU A 186 6.61 -4.34 16.35
CA LEU A 186 6.78 -5.57 15.59
C LEU A 186 6.95 -5.25 14.11
N LYS A 187 7.82 -6.01 13.42
CA LYS A 187 8.01 -5.94 11.97
C LYS A 187 6.85 -6.64 11.24
N TRP A 188 6.44 -6.12 10.09
CA TRP A 188 5.34 -6.67 9.29
C TRP A 188 5.84 -7.03 7.90
N TYR A 189 5.50 -8.21 7.39
CA TYR A 189 5.99 -8.70 6.11
C TYR A 189 4.87 -9.12 5.16
N ASP A 190 4.98 -8.71 3.89
CA ASP A 190 4.08 -9.12 2.79
C ASP A 190 4.43 -10.51 2.24
N TYR A 191 3.67 -11.02 1.27
CA TYR A 191 3.95 -12.32 0.61
C TYR A 191 5.30 -12.45 -0.11
N CYS A 192 6.02 -11.35 -0.32
CA CYS A 192 7.37 -11.31 -0.88
C CYS A 192 8.44 -11.22 0.22
N PHE A 193 8.02 -11.29 1.49
CA PHE A 193 8.84 -11.07 2.68
C PHE A 193 9.54 -9.71 2.67
N ARG A 194 8.86 -8.69 2.14
CA ARG A 194 9.28 -7.29 2.23
C ARG A 194 8.61 -6.64 3.41
N GLU A 195 9.35 -5.80 4.12
CA GLU A 195 8.81 -5.07 5.26
C GLU A 195 7.72 -4.08 4.81
N VAL A 196 6.60 -4.12 5.53
CA VAL A 196 5.43 -3.26 5.36
C VAL A 196 5.41 -2.31 6.56
N LEU A 197 5.29 -1.01 6.30
CA LEU A 197 5.19 0.01 7.33
C LEU A 197 3.75 0.52 7.43
N PRO A 198 2.88 -0.12 8.24
CA PRO A 198 1.47 0.27 8.35
C PRO A 198 1.32 1.61 9.08
N ARG A 199 0.15 2.24 8.89
CA ARG A 199 -0.30 3.44 9.63
C ARG A 199 0.58 4.70 9.44
N ARG A 200 1.29 4.80 8.31
CA ARG A 200 1.97 6.03 7.89
C ARG A 200 0.95 7.07 7.40
N VAL A 201 0.49 7.92 8.31
CA VAL A 201 -0.50 8.97 8.05
C VAL A 201 0.05 10.33 8.47
N GLY A 202 0.19 11.25 7.51
CA GLY A 202 0.65 12.62 7.74
C GLY A 202 -0.52 13.56 8.00
N ARG A 203 -0.50 14.24 9.15
CA ARG A 203 -1.48 15.25 9.60
C ARG A 203 -0.82 16.56 10.02
N THR A 204 0.50 16.58 10.18
CA THR A 204 1.30 17.78 10.47
C THR A 204 2.52 17.82 9.54
N LEU A 205 3.21 18.96 9.48
CA LEU A 205 4.44 19.10 8.69
C LEU A 205 5.55 18.14 9.16
N ASP A 206 5.65 17.90 10.46
CA ASP A 206 6.65 16.99 11.04
C ASP A 206 6.34 15.53 10.70
N GLU A 207 5.06 15.14 10.72
CA GLU A 207 4.64 13.80 10.30
C GLU A 207 4.87 13.61 8.79
N VAL A 208 4.60 14.63 7.96
CA VAL A 208 4.92 14.59 6.52
C VAL A 208 6.42 14.45 6.29
N GLY A 209 7.26 15.23 6.97
CA GLY A 209 8.73 15.08 6.91
C GLY A 209 9.21 13.70 7.38
N SER A 210 8.54 13.11 8.35
CA SER A 210 8.84 11.74 8.81
C SER A 210 8.45 10.70 7.76
N ILE A 211 7.29 10.84 7.10
CA ILE A 211 6.88 9.98 5.99
C ILE A 211 7.85 10.12 4.82
N LEU A 212 8.22 11.34 4.46
CA LEU A 212 9.16 11.61 3.38
C LEU A 212 10.42 10.78 3.58
N ARG A 213 11.06 10.83 4.75
CA ARG A 213 12.26 10.02 5.04
C ARG A 213 12.08 8.51 4.84
N THR A 214 10.87 7.96 4.97
CA THR A 214 10.59 6.53 4.80
C THR A 214 10.37 6.09 3.36
N VAL A 215 10.13 7.00 2.42
CA VAL A 215 9.87 6.68 1.00
C VAL A 215 11.10 6.86 0.12
N GLN A 216 12.23 7.28 0.70
CA GLN A 216 13.43 7.70 -0.02
C GLN A 216 14.25 6.55 -0.60
N LYS A 217 13.84 6.08 -1.78
CA LYS A 217 14.72 5.30 -2.67
C LYS A 217 15.51 6.18 -3.64
N ASP A 218 14.98 7.34 -3.98
CA ASP A 218 15.52 8.26 -4.98
C ASP A 218 15.32 9.71 -4.52
N ARG A 219 15.95 10.67 -5.20
CA ARG A 219 15.80 12.11 -4.90
C ARG A 219 14.41 12.68 -5.20
N SER A 220 13.57 11.97 -5.94
CA SER A 220 12.30 12.47 -6.44
C SER A 220 11.11 11.69 -5.90
N VAL A 221 10.13 12.39 -5.33
CA VAL A 221 8.93 11.82 -4.71
C VAL A 221 7.71 12.02 -5.62
N LEU A 222 6.97 10.95 -5.88
CA LEU A 222 5.69 10.99 -6.59
C LEU A 222 4.55 11.33 -5.62
N LEU A 223 3.98 12.52 -5.74
CA LEU A 223 2.79 12.91 -4.99
C LEU A 223 1.55 12.59 -5.83
N VAL A 224 0.66 11.74 -5.32
CA VAL A 224 -0.59 11.38 -6.02
C VAL A 224 -1.78 11.95 -5.27
N THR A 225 -2.47 12.89 -5.90
CA THR A 225 -3.73 13.43 -5.39
C THR A 225 -4.87 12.47 -5.74
N ILE A 226 -5.60 12.01 -4.73
CA ILE A 226 -6.77 11.12 -4.89
C ILE A 226 -8.10 11.85 -4.60
N PHE A 227 -8.10 13.18 -4.58
CA PHE A 227 -9.31 14.00 -4.42
C PHE A 227 -10.34 13.72 -5.52
N GLY A 228 -11.56 13.37 -5.13
CA GLY A 228 -12.63 13.02 -6.08
C GLY A 228 -12.36 11.77 -6.94
N GLY A 229 -11.27 11.04 -6.66
CA GLY A 229 -10.86 9.86 -7.42
C GLY A 229 -11.67 8.61 -7.05
N SER A 230 -11.83 7.71 -8.01
CA SER A 230 -12.41 6.38 -7.75
C SER A 230 -11.40 5.52 -7.00
N GLY A 231 -11.80 4.98 -5.84
CA GLY A 231 -10.96 4.05 -5.08
C GLY A 231 -10.53 2.83 -5.89
N THR A 232 -11.36 2.38 -6.84
CA THR A 232 -11.03 1.30 -7.79
C THR A 232 -9.89 1.70 -8.72
N LEU A 233 -9.92 2.92 -9.29
CA LEU A 233 -8.83 3.40 -10.15
C LEU A 233 -7.53 3.57 -9.37
N THR A 234 -7.60 4.11 -8.15
CA THR A 234 -6.44 4.21 -7.26
C THR A 234 -5.85 2.84 -6.96
N ARG A 235 -6.67 1.82 -6.67
CA ARG A 235 -6.19 0.45 -6.46
C ARG A 235 -5.53 -0.12 -7.71
N ASN A 236 -6.13 0.06 -8.89
CA ASN A 236 -5.55 -0.39 -10.16
C ASN A 236 -4.17 0.25 -10.38
N MET A 237 -4.06 1.56 -10.15
CA MET A 237 -2.80 2.30 -10.23
C MET A 237 -1.75 1.77 -9.25
N LEU A 238 -2.11 1.49 -7.99
CA LEU A 238 -1.19 0.91 -7.00
C LEU A 238 -0.69 -0.48 -7.40
N CYS A 239 -1.53 -1.29 -8.07
CA CYS A 239 -1.08 -2.58 -8.62
C CYS A 239 -0.03 -2.39 -9.73
N HIS A 240 -0.11 -1.31 -10.52
CA HIS A 240 0.92 -0.96 -11.50
C HIS A 240 2.19 -0.40 -10.84
N PHE A 241 2.06 0.38 -9.76
CA PHE A 241 3.23 0.81 -8.98
C PHE A 241 4.01 -0.40 -8.47
N GLU A 242 3.30 -1.40 -7.96
CA GLU A 242 3.88 -2.66 -7.54
C GLU A 242 4.60 -3.36 -8.71
N ARG A 243 3.99 -3.48 -9.88
CA ARG A 243 4.63 -4.08 -11.08
C ARG A 243 5.88 -3.32 -11.53
N LEU A 244 5.87 -2.00 -11.46
CA LEU A 244 6.96 -1.12 -11.88
C LEU A 244 8.01 -0.87 -10.79
N ASN A 245 7.82 -1.45 -9.59
CA ASN A 245 8.64 -1.21 -8.40
C ASN A 245 8.71 0.29 -8.00
N ILE A 246 7.63 1.04 -8.24
CA ILE A 246 7.51 2.43 -7.81
C ILE A 246 7.24 2.44 -6.31
N ARG A 247 8.26 2.83 -5.52
CA ARG A 247 8.17 2.88 -4.05
C ARG A 247 8.23 4.29 -3.46
N ASN A 248 8.75 5.25 -4.21
CA ASN A 248 8.88 6.64 -3.75
C ASN A 248 7.63 7.47 -4.10
N TYR A 249 6.52 7.18 -3.43
CA TYR A 249 5.27 7.93 -3.62
C TYR A 249 4.57 8.22 -2.30
N ILE A 250 3.68 9.23 -2.30
CA ILE A 250 2.79 9.59 -1.19
C ILE A 250 1.40 9.88 -1.77
N LEU A 251 0.36 9.34 -1.14
CA LEU A 251 -1.04 9.59 -1.54
C LEU A 251 -1.63 10.75 -0.71
N ILE A 252 -2.30 11.70 -1.35
CA ILE A 252 -2.89 12.87 -0.70
C ILE A 252 -4.39 12.89 -0.98
N GLY A 253 -5.22 12.90 0.06
CA GLY A 253 -6.67 12.91 -0.13
C GLY A 253 -7.46 13.21 1.14
N PRO A 254 -8.79 13.34 1.04
CA PRO A 254 -9.66 13.59 2.17
C PRO A 254 -9.69 12.40 3.14
N GLY A 255 -9.89 12.69 4.42
CA GLY A 255 -10.00 11.68 5.48
C GLY A 255 -11.20 10.76 5.19
N SER A 256 -10.92 9.49 4.91
CA SER A 256 -11.93 8.51 4.50
C SER A 256 -11.53 7.10 4.89
N GLU A 257 -12.50 6.19 5.00
CA GLU A 257 -12.21 4.77 5.23
C GLU A 257 -11.26 4.19 4.18
N PHE A 258 -11.39 4.65 2.92
CA PHE A 258 -10.50 4.25 1.84
C PHE A 258 -9.06 4.70 2.09
N LEU A 259 -8.83 5.99 2.40
CA LEU A 259 -7.49 6.53 2.69
C LEU A 259 -6.84 5.78 3.86
N PHE A 260 -7.60 5.52 4.93
CA PHE A 260 -7.07 4.81 6.10
C PHE A 260 -6.88 3.30 5.85
N ASP A 261 -7.65 2.67 4.95
CA ASP A 261 -7.37 1.30 4.50
C ASP A 261 -6.05 1.23 3.71
N LEU A 262 -5.75 2.23 2.87
CA LEU A 262 -4.45 2.32 2.19
C LEU A 262 -3.30 2.45 3.20
N ALA A 263 -3.43 3.34 4.19
CA ALA A 263 -2.46 3.50 5.26
C ALA A 263 -2.26 2.21 6.06
N ARG A 264 -3.35 1.52 6.38
CA ARG A 264 -3.33 0.23 7.09
C ARG A 264 -2.60 -0.85 6.30
N ARG A 265 -2.68 -0.83 4.97
CA ARG A 265 -1.96 -1.75 4.07
C ARG A 265 -0.51 -1.35 3.82
N GLY A 266 -0.04 -0.24 4.40
CA GLY A 266 1.35 0.20 4.32
C GLY A 266 1.62 1.29 3.28
N HIS A 267 0.60 1.81 2.59
CA HIS A 267 0.76 2.95 1.70
C HIS A 267 0.92 4.24 2.52
N PRO A 268 1.90 5.11 2.23
CA PRO A 268 2.05 6.38 2.92
C PRO A 268 0.97 7.35 2.43
N VAL A 269 0.23 7.93 3.37
CA VAL A 269 -0.88 8.84 3.05
C VAL A 269 -0.80 10.17 3.81
N ILE A 270 -1.40 11.21 3.27
CA ILE A 270 -1.63 12.48 3.93
C ILE A 270 -3.15 12.67 4.07
N ASP A 271 -3.59 12.80 5.31
CA ASP A 271 -4.98 13.14 5.64
C ASP A 271 -5.16 14.65 5.45
N ALA A 272 -5.66 15.02 4.27
CA ALA A 272 -5.76 16.41 3.90
C ALA A 272 -6.73 17.21 4.80
N ASP A 273 -7.73 16.56 5.41
CA ASP A 273 -8.67 17.23 6.30
C ASP A 273 -7.98 17.65 7.61
N GLN A 274 -7.22 16.73 8.20
CA GLN A 274 -6.49 17.01 9.43
C GLN A 274 -5.28 17.91 9.18
N PHE A 275 -4.55 17.69 8.09
CA PHE A 275 -3.43 18.54 7.70
C PHE A 275 -3.87 19.98 7.45
N PHE A 276 -5.01 20.17 6.78
CA PHE A 276 -5.57 21.50 6.57
C PHE A 276 -6.01 22.18 7.88
N LYS A 277 -6.61 21.45 8.82
CA LYS A 277 -6.92 21.97 10.17
C LYS A 277 -5.66 22.39 10.91
N TYR A 278 -4.59 21.59 10.83
CA TYR A 278 -3.29 21.93 11.40
C TYR A 278 -2.75 23.25 10.81
N LEU A 279 -2.76 23.41 9.48
CA LEU A 279 -2.30 24.63 8.82
C LEU A 279 -3.10 25.87 9.26
N ARG A 280 -4.42 25.75 9.44
CA ARG A 280 -5.26 26.83 9.98
C ARG A 280 -4.89 27.19 11.44
N ALA A 281 -4.68 26.18 12.28
CA ALA A 281 -4.39 26.36 13.70
C ALA A 281 -3.07 27.10 13.95
N GLN A 282 -2.07 26.88 13.10
CA GLN A 282 -0.76 27.54 13.18
C GLN A 282 -0.80 29.04 12.83
N ARG A 283 -1.98 29.64 12.61
CA ARG A 283 -2.17 31.04 12.13
C ARG A 283 -1.32 31.38 10.92
N VAL A 284 -0.92 30.38 10.15
CA VAL A 284 -0.37 30.57 8.81
C VAL A 284 -1.45 31.20 7.91
N MET A 285 -2.72 31.18 8.33
CA MET A 285 -3.88 31.65 7.58
C MET A 285 -4.97 32.26 8.48
N GLY A 286 -5.53 33.41 8.09
CA GLY A 286 -6.66 34.08 8.75
C GLY A 286 -7.97 33.95 7.96
N PHE A 287 -8.60 32.78 7.96
CA PHE A 287 -9.87 32.54 7.26
C PHE A 287 -11.05 32.30 8.21
N GLN A 288 -12.20 32.94 7.96
CA GLN A 288 -13.43 32.78 8.75
C GLN A 288 -14.46 31.80 8.14
N HIS A 289 -14.26 31.26 6.93
CA HIS A 289 -15.24 30.38 6.27
C HIS A 289 -14.80 28.92 6.09
N SER A 290 -15.78 28.01 6.06
CA SER A 290 -15.65 26.63 5.61
C SER A 290 -15.25 26.65 4.13
N SER A 291 -13.98 26.42 3.84
CA SER A 291 -13.42 26.53 2.49
C SER A 291 -13.92 25.39 1.61
N ALA A 292 -14.31 25.69 0.37
CA ALA A 292 -14.54 24.73 -0.71
C ALA A 292 -13.42 23.68 -0.80
N GLU A 293 -13.79 22.43 -1.13
CA GLU A 293 -12.88 21.27 -1.22
C GLU A 293 -11.66 21.54 -2.12
N LEU A 294 -11.84 22.32 -3.19
CA LEU A 294 -10.78 22.77 -4.07
C LEU A 294 -9.67 23.53 -3.31
N MET A 295 -10.01 24.44 -2.40
CA MET A 295 -9.01 25.20 -1.64
C MET A 295 -8.19 24.33 -0.72
N LYS A 296 -8.83 23.30 -0.13
CA LYS A 296 -8.13 22.30 0.68
C LYS A 296 -7.15 21.51 -0.17
N ASN A 297 -7.59 21.00 -1.32
CA ASN A 297 -6.74 20.29 -2.27
C ASN A 297 -5.51 21.13 -2.65
N VAL A 298 -5.72 22.39 -3.04
CA VAL A 298 -4.65 23.31 -3.45
C VAL A 298 -3.64 23.56 -2.35
N LEU A 299 -4.11 23.96 -1.17
CA LEU A 299 -3.20 24.34 -0.09
C LEU A 299 -2.43 23.15 0.45
N VAL A 300 -3.09 22.00 0.66
CA VAL A 300 -2.41 20.81 1.17
C VAL A 300 -1.31 20.37 0.21
N ASN A 301 -1.61 20.23 -1.09
CA ASN A 301 -0.59 19.84 -2.06
C ASN A 301 0.56 20.86 -2.13
N ALA A 302 0.28 22.17 -2.15
CA ALA A 302 1.32 23.19 -2.20
C ALA A 302 2.25 23.16 -0.97
N TYR A 303 1.72 22.97 0.24
CA TYR A 303 2.55 22.81 1.45
C TYR A 303 3.33 21.50 1.46
N VAL A 304 2.78 20.41 0.93
CA VAL A 304 3.49 19.13 0.83
C VAL A 304 4.64 19.23 -0.17
N ILE A 305 4.41 19.82 -1.34
CA ILE A 305 5.47 20.12 -2.33
C ILE A 305 6.54 20.98 -1.67
N LYS A 306 6.17 22.05 -0.96
CA LYS A 306 7.13 22.92 -0.25
C LYS A 306 7.98 22.10 0.71
N LYS A 307 7.36 21.23 1.49
CA LYS A 307 8.07 20.37 2.44
C LYS A 307 9.01 19.39 1.73
N CYS A 308 8.62 18.83 0.58
CA CYS A 308 9.53 18.03 -0.24
C CYS A 308 10.77 18.84 -0.64
N LEU A 309 10.59 20.04 -1.18
CA LEU A 309 11.70 20.87 -1.65
C LEU A 309 12.60 21.31 -0.48
N GLU A 310 12.03 21.67 0.67
CA GLU A 310 12.78 22.06 1.88
C GLU A 310 13.63 20.92 2.43
N ASP A 311 13.14 19.68 2.34
CA ASP A 311 13.86 18.48 2.78
C ASP A 311 14.83 17.94 1.71
N GLY A 312 15.00 18.65 0.58
CA GLY A 312 15.96 18.32 -0.47
C GLY A 312 15.46 17.36 -1.55
N TYR A 313 14.15 17.16 -1.65
CA TYR A 313 13.52 16.22 -2.57
C TYR A 313 12.81 16.91 -3.73
N ASP A 314 13.01 16.41 -4.94
CA ASP A 314 12.19 16.80 -6.09
C ASP A 314 10.78 16.23 -5.93
N SER A 315 9.79 16.89 -6.52
CA SER A 315 8.40 16.44 -6.47
C SER A 315 7.83 16.32 -7.88
N LEU A 316 7.19 15.18 -8.16
CA LEU A 316 6.30 15.01 -9.30
C LEU A 316 4.89 14.83 -8.75
N THR A 317 4.01 15.78 -9.00
CA THR A 317 2.62 15.74 -8.54
C THR A 317 1.70 15.37 -9.69
N VAL A 318 0.85 14.37 -9.47
CA VAL A 318 -0.17 13.91 -10.43
C VAL A 318 -1.51 13.74 -9.72
N ASP A 319 -2.60 13.84 -10.47
CA ASP A 319 -3.91 13.39 -10.00
C ASP A 319 -4.06 11.88 -10.26
N ALA A 320 -5.00 11.23 -9.57
CA ALA A 320 -5.32 9.80 -9.73
C ALA A 320 -6.04 9.47 -11.06
N ASN A 321 -5.79 10.28 -12.09
CA ASN A 321 -6.24 10.13 -13.48
C ASN A 321 -5.11 9.74 -14.44
N VAL A 322 -3.95 9.35 -13.90
CA VAL A 322 -2.77 8.91 -14.65
C VAL A 322 -2.41 7.48 -14.21
N LEU A 323 -2.10 6.65 -15.20
CA LEU A 323 -1.55 5.31 -15.02
C LEU A 323 -0.16 5.24 -15.67
N PHE A 324 0.85 4.95 -14.86
CA PHE A 324 2.22 4.83 -15.33
C PHE A 324 2.46 3.47 -16.00
N LEU A 325 3.18 3.47 -17.12
CA LEU A 325 3.64 2.31 -17.89
C LEU A 325 5.16 2.10 -17.77
N SER A 326 5.88 3.11 -17.27
CA SER A 326 7.33 3.07 -17.02
C SER A 326 7.65 3.67 -15.65
N LYS A 327 8.93 3.64 -15.27
CA LYS A 327 9.35 4.17 -13.96
C LYS A 327 9.19 5.70 -13.92
N VAL A 328 8.96 6.25 -12.73
CA VAL A 328 8.73 7.69 -12.53
C VAL A 328 9.92 8.52 -13.01
N GLN A 329 11.15 8.01 -12.85
CA GLN A 329 12.38 8.69 -13.27
C GLN A 329 12.42 8.95 -14.78
N ASP A 330 11.74 8.12 -15.58
CA ASP A 330 11.68 8.29 -17.03
C ASP A 330 10.90 9.55 -17.44
N PHE A 331 10.15 10.17 -16.52
CA PHE A 331 9.39 11.40 -16.76
C PHE A 331 10.17 12.65 -16.40
N ILE A 332 11.31 12.52 -15.71
CA ILE A 332 12.06 13.66 -15.19
C ILE A 332 12.84 14.32 -16.31
N ILE A 333 12.55 15.61 -16.55
CA ILE A 333 13.27 16.43 -17.54
C ILE A 333 14.42 17.17 -16.85
N PRO A 334 15.70 16.87 -17.16
CA PRO A 334 16.83 17.43 -16.41
C PRO A 334 17.05 18.93 -16.59
N SER A 335 16.52 19.55 -17.64
CA SER A 335 16.86 20.92 -18.06
C SER A 335 16.00 22.03 -17.46
N SER A 336 15.04 21.71 -16.59
CA SER A 336 14.14 22.71 -15.99
C SER A 336 13.88 22.42 -14.51
N ASP A 337 13.63 23.49 -13.76
CA ASP A 337 13.27 23.45 -12.34
C ASP A 337 11.76 23.27 -12.15
N LEU A 338 10.95 23.84 -13.05
CA LEU A 338 9.49 23.77 -13.01
C LEU A 338 8.95 23.40 -14.40
N TYR A 339 8.19 22.32 -14.48
CA TYR A 339 7.51 21.96 -15.72
C TYR A 339 6.18 21.28 -15.47
N ALA A 340 5.27 21.42 -16.43
CA ALA A 340 3.92 20.88 -16.36
C ALA A 340 3.49 20.34 -17.71
N GLY A 341 2.60 19.36 -17.68
CA GLY A 341 1.93 18.91 -18.89
C GLY A 341 1.08 20.02 -19.55
N LYS A 342 0.96 20.02 -20.89
CA LYS A 342 0.05 20.92 -21.63
C LYS A 342 -1.41 20.69 -21.25
N SER A 343 -1.79 19.43 -21.04
CA SER A 343 -3.12 19.06 -20.54
C SER A 343 -3.25 19.19 -19.02
N LEU A 344 -2.20 19.66 -18.34
CA LEU A 344 -2.18 19.90 -16.89
C LEU A 344 -2.46 18.62 -16.08
N GLY A 345 -1.99 17.48 -16.58
CA GLY A 345 -2.09 16.18 -15.89
C GLY A 345 -1.01 15.93 -14.83
N PHE A 346 0.08 16.70 -14.85
CA PHE A 346 1.15 16.62 -13.86
C PHE A 346 1.90 17.94 -13.71
N PHE A 347 2.52 18.13 -12.55
CA PHE A 347 3.40 19.25 -12.21
C PHE A 347 4.68 18.72 -11.56
N PHE A 348 5.83 19.16 -12.03
CA PHE A 348 7.12 18.86 -11.43
C PHE A 348 7.76 20.11 -10.86
N ALA A 349 8.35 19.96 -9.68
CA ALA A 349 9.22 20.95 -9.07
C ALA A 349 10.51 20.32 -8.55
N ARG A 350 11.65 20.85 -9.00
CA ARG A 350 12.98 20.47 -8.52
C ARG A 350 13.25 21.08 -7.16
N SER A 351 14.00 20.38 -6.32
CA SER A 351 14.57 20.94 -5.09
C SER A 351 15.73 21.90 -5.40
N SER A 352 15.40 23.08 -5.95
CA SER A 352 16.33 24.20 -6.17
C SER A 352 15.93 25.41 -5.32
N SER A 353 16.88 26.31 -5.05
CA SER A 353 16.61 27.56 -4.34
C SER A 353 15.56 28.41 -5.07
N SER A 354 15.64 28.48 -6.40
CA SER A 354 14.66 29.19 -7.23
C SER A 354 13.25 28.61 -7.09
N ALA A 355 13.09 27.29 -7.21
CA ALA A 355 11.79 26.65 -7.06
C ALA A 355 11.21 26.81 -5.65
N GLN A 356 12.04 26.74 -4.60
CA GLN A 356 11.63 26.98 -3.22
C GLN A 356 11.11 28.41 -3.02
N GLU A 357 11.79 29.42 -3.57
CA GLU A 357 11.37 30.83 -3.50
C GLU A 357 10.05 31.06 -4.23
N ILE A 358 9.92 30.55 -5.46
CA ILE A 358 8.70 30.63 -6.27
C ILE A 358 7.51 30.01 -5.53
N LEU A 359 7.70 28.84 -4.93
CA LEU A 359 6.65 28.13 -4.20
C LEU A 359 6.28 28.82 -2.87
N ALA A 360 7.24 29.43 -2.18
CA ALA A 360 6.99 30.22 -0.98
C ALA A 360 6.18 31.48 -1.30
N ASP A 361 6.49 32.16 -2.42
CA ASP A 361 5.72 33.31 -2.90
C ASP A 361 4.29 32.92 -3.32
N LEU A 362 4.15 31.79 -4.03
CA LEU A 362 2.85 31.20 -4.39
C LEU A 362 1.97 31.05 -3.15
N LEU A 363 2.47 30.41 -2.09
CA LEU A 363 1.69 30.16 -0.87
C LEU A 363 1.24 31.46 -0.19
N LYS A 364 2.10 32.49 -0.14
CA LYS A 364 1.73 33.81 0.41
C LYS A 364 0.59 34.44 -0.40
N LYS A 365 0.68 34.40 -1.73
CA LYS A 365 -0.31 35.01 -2.63
C LYS A 365 -1.62 34.23 -2.69
N VAL A 366 -1.58 32.90 -2.66
CA VAL A 366 -2.77 32.04 -2.57
C VAL A 366 -3.50 32.31 -1.26
N ALA A 367 -2.78 32.40 -0.13
CA ALA A 367 -3.37 32.77 1.15
C ALA A 367 -4.06 34.15 1.10
N ALA A 368 -3.43 35.14 0.46
CA ALA A 368 -4.02 36.47 0.29
C ALA A 368 -5.26 36.47 -0.64
N THR A 369 -5.25 35.69 -1.72
CA THR A 369 -6.34 35.60 -2.71
C THR A 369 -7.58 34.90 -2.12
N ILE A 370 -7.37 33.84 -1.33
CA ILE A 370 -8.45 33.17 -0.60
C ILE A 370 -9.10 34.12 0.40
N GLY A 371 -8.32 34.96 1.08
CA GLY A 371 -8.84 35.92 2.08
C GLY A 371 -9.80 36.94 1.47
N LYS A 372 -9.72 37.17 0.15
CA LYS A 372 -10.58 38.08 -0.60
C LYS A 372 -11.82 37.41 -1.20
N GLY A 373 -12.03 36.10 -0.98
CA GLY A 373 -13.22 35.38 -1.45
C GLY A 373 -13.30 35.18 -2.98
N SER A 374 -12.20 35.40 -3.70
CA SER A 374 -12.19 35.51 -5.17
C SER A 374 -12.03 34.18 -5.92
N LEU A 375 -12.03 33.03 -5.22
CA LEU A 375 -11.90 31.70 -5.82
C LEU A 375 -13.28 31.10 -6.05
N GLN A 376 -13.95 31.51 -7.12
CA GLN A 376 -15.17 30.87 -7.59
C GLN A 376 -14.96 30.36 -9.02
N GLY A 377 -15.32 29.09 -9.27
CA GLY A 377 -15.72 28.66 -10.60
C GLY A 377 -14.70 27.99 -11.52
N GLU A 378 -13.51 27.60 -11.08
CA GLU A 378 -12.54 26.94 -11.97
C GLU A 378 -12.04 25.60 -11.42
N SER A 379 -12.06 24.58 -12.29
CA SER A 379 -11.49 23.22 -12.21
C SER A 379 -11.03 22.70 -10.83
N THR A 380 -11.54 21.54 -10.41
CA THR A 380 -11.11 20.83 -9.19
C THR A 380 -9.66 20.32 -9.21
N ASN A 381 -8.96 20.45 -10.34
CA ASN A 381 -7.62 19.92 -10.57
C ASN A 381 -6.55 20.85 -9.98
N PHE A 382 -5.74 20.30 -9.09
CA PHE A 382 -4.67 21.00 -8.39
C PHE A 382 -3.59 21.54 -9.36
N VAL A 383 -3.14 20.70 -10.29
CA VAL A 383 -2.10 21.03 -11.26
C VAL A 383 -2.53 22.20 -12.14
N TYR A 384 -3.78 22.20 -12.60
CA TYR A 384 -4.36 23.31 -13.34
C TYR A 384 -4.22 24.63 -12.58
N PHE A 385 -4.65 24.63 -11.32
CA PHE A 385 -4.64 25.82 -10.48
C PHE A 385 -3.22 26.35 -10.25
N VAL A 386 -2.31 25.50 -9.81
CA VAL A 386 -0.94 25.91 -9.48
C VAL A 386 -0.21 26.44 -10.69
N VAL A 387 -0.29 25.74 -11.83
CA VAL A 387 0.43 26.16 -13.03
C VAL A 387 -0.11 27.49 -13.56
N LYS A 388 -1.45 27.63 -13.64
CA LYS A 388 -2.07 28.89 -14.07
C LYS A 388 -1.70 30.05 -13.15
N PHE A 389 -1.71 29.82 -11.84
CA PHE A 389 -1.37 30.85 -10.86
C PHE A 389 0.10 31.25 -10.95
N LEU A 390 1.01 30.29 -11.11
CA LEU A 390 2.44 30.54 -11.26
C LEU A 390 2.74 31.35 -12.54
N GLU A 391 2.12 30.99 -13.67
CA GLU A 391 2.28 31.73 -14.93
C GLU A 391 1.74 33.16 -14.84
N GLN A 392 0.58 33.37 -14.21
CA GLN A 392 0.03 34.70 -13.94
C GLN A 392 0.94 35.58 -13.07
N ASN A 393 1.86 34.95 -12.33
CA ASN A 393 2.82 35.61 -11.46
C ASN A 393 4.25 35.64 -12.04
N GLY A 394 4.41 35.34 -13.32
CA GLY A 394 5.68 35.49 -14.04
C GLY A 394 6.68 34.35 -13.87
N ALA A 395 6.27 33.21 -13.30
CA ALA A 395 7.12 32.03 -13.25
C ALA A 395 7.20 31.37 -14.64
N GLU A 396 8.42 31.06 -15.09
CA GLU A 396 8.64 30.31 -16.32
C GLU A 396 8.43 28.81 -16.05
N ILE A 397 7.42 28.22 -16.71
CA ILE A 397 7.10 26.79 -16.60
C ILE A 397 7.24 26.16 -17.97
N LEU A 398 8.12 25.16 -18.09
CA LEU A 398 8.24 24.40 -19.33
C LEU A 398 6.97 23.55 -19.54
N ARG A 399 6.34 23.68 -20.71
CA ARG A 399 5.16 22.91 -21.10
C ARG A 399 5.52 21.66 -21.87
N VAL A 400 5.20 20.50 -21.30
CA VAL A 400 5.48 19.18 -21.89
C VAL A 400 4.26 18.68 -22.63
N ASP A 401 4.42 18.28 -23.89
CA ASP A 401 3.33 17.70 -24.67
C ASP A 401 3.06 16.24 -24.24
N GLU A 402 1.99 16.00 -23.48
CA GLU A 402 1.66 14.66 -23.02
C GLU A 402 1.33 13.69 -24.16
N ALA A 403 0.89 14.18 -25.32
CA ALA A 403 0.65 13.33 -26.48
C ALA A 403 1.95 12.70 -27.00
N SER A 404 3.11 13.28 -26.70
CA SER A 404 4.40 12.69 -27.05
C SER A 404 4.75 11.50 -26.13
N ILE A 405 4.45 11.59 -24.84
CA ILE A 405 4.86 10.63 -23.80
C ILE A 405 3.75 9.71 -23.30
N GLY A 406 2.49 9.94 -23.67
CA GLY A 406 1.36 9.17 -23.15
C GLY A 406 0.23 8.93 -24.15
N ILE A 407 -0.77 8.19 -23.69
CA ILE A 407 -2.00 7.85 -24.42
C ILE A 407 -3.18 8.41 -23.63
N GLN A 408 -3.99 9.25 -24.27
CA GLN A 408 -5.21 9.76 -23.64
C GLN A 408 -6.38 8.81 -23.89
N ILE A 409 -7.07 8.42 -22.83
CA ILE A 409 -8.36 7.74 -22.91
C ILE A 409 -9.42 8.76 -23.33
N ARG A 410 -10.10 8.49 -24.45
CA ARG A 410 -11.26 9.25 -24.95
C ARG A 410 -12.31 8.28 -25.49
N ALA A 411 -13.54 8.75 -25.66
CA ALA A 411 -14.62 7.94 -26.24
C ALA A 411 -14.28 7.42 -27.66
N ASN A 412 -13.64 8.25 -28.50
CA ASN A 412 -13.53 8.01 -29.95
C ASN A 412 -12.10 7.77 -30.50
N SER A 413 -11.10 7.49 -29.66
CA SER A 413 -9.73 7.21 -30.15
C SER A 413 -9.31 5.78 -29.82
N PHE A 414 -9.29 4.90 -30.82
CA PHE A 414 -8.67 3.58 -30.69
C PHE A 414 -7.63 3.38 -31.79
N ASN A 415 -6.35 3.44 -31.42
CA ASN A 415 -5.24 2.95 -32.23
C ASN A 415 -4.36 2.08 -31.32
N GLN A 416 -4.64 0.78 -31.31
CA GLN A 416 -3.89 -0.24 -30.56
C GLN A 416 -2.40 -0.26 -30.94
N SER A 417 -2.07 0.17 -32.17
CA SER A 417 -0.72 0.34 -32.70
C SER A 417 0.16 1.34 -31.94
N SER A 418 -0.42 2.17 -31.06
CA SER A 418 0.31 3.19 -30.30
C SER A 418 1.02 2.65 -29.05
N LEU A 419 0.59 1.50 -28.50
CA LEU A 419 1.24 0.88 -27.34
C LEU A 419 2.47 0.05 -27.75
N GLU A 420 2.45 -0.55 -28.94
CA GLU A 420 3.49 -1.45 -29.45
C GLU A 420 4.85 -0.79 -29.68
N ALA A 421 4.91 0.55 -29.71
CA ALA A 421 6.15 1.27 -29.99
C ALA A 421 7.09 1.42 -28.79
N GLY A 422 6.74 0.98 -27.58
CA GLY A 422 7.58 1.13 -26.37
C GLY A 422 7.93 2.58 -25.97
N LYS A 423 7.38 3.57 -26.69
CA LYS A 423 7.64 5.00 -26.51
C LYS A 423 6.71 5.68 -25.50
N LYS A 424 5.55 5.05 -25.22
CA LYS A 424 4.52 5.61 -24.33
C LYS A 424 4.80 5.20 -22.89
N LYS A 425 4.86 6.19 -22.02
CA LYS A 425 5.22 6.06 -20.61
C LYS A 425 4.00 6.11 -19.70
N MET A 426 2.88 6.68 -20.13
CA MET A 426 1.65 6.76 -19.32
C MET A 426 0.36 6.65 -20.14
N VAL A 427 -0.73 6.30 -19.46
CA VAL A 427 -2.11 6.46 -19.91
C VAL A 427 -2.80 7.47 -19.00
N TYR A 428 -3.59 8.38 -19.54
CA TYR A 428 -4.26 9.40 -18.74
C TYR A 428 -5.66 9.71 -19.26
N TRP A 429 -6.51 10.27 -18.40
CA TRP A 429 -7.89 10.65 -18.74
C TRP A 429 -8.30 11.96 -18.07
N SER A 430 -9.37 12.56 -18.58
CA SER A 430 -9.95 13.75 -17.96
C SER A 430 -10.79 13.36 -16.74
N THR A 431 -10.89 14.24 -15.74
CA THR A 431 -11.57 13.97 -14.47
C THR A 431 -13.08 13.71 -14.61
N ASP A 432 -13.69 14.20 -15.69
CA ASP A 432 -15.10 13.98 -16.07
C ASP A 432 -15.32 12.65 -16.82
N THR A 433 -14.27 11.90 -17.12
CA THR A 433 -14.39 10.61 -17.82
C THR A 433 -15.03 9.58 -16.91
N GLY A 434 -16.14 8.97 -17.35
CA GLY A 434 -16.86 7.95 -16.58
C GLY A 434 -16.04 6.68 -16.33
N LEU A 435 -16.23 6.07 -15.15
CA LEU A 435 -15.49 4.88 -14.71
C LEU A 435 -15.61 3.71 -15.70
N ASP A 436 -16.79 3.47 -16.25
CA ASP A 436 -17.04 2.35 -17.17
C ASP A 436 -16.23 2.49 -18.45
N LEU A 437 -16.11 3.71 -18.99
CA LEU A 437 -15.29 3.98 -20.16
C LEU A 437 -13.81 3.78 -19.83
N ILE A 438 -13.34 4.30 -18.69
CA ILE A 438 -11.94 4.14 -18.26
C ILE A 438 -11.62 2.64 -18.10
N GLN A 439 -12.46 1.91 -17.39
CA GLN A 439 -12.29 0.47 -17.16
C GLN A 439 -12.26 -0.30 -18.49
N THR A 440 -13.22 -0.05 -19.38
CA THR A 440 -13.30 -0.71 -20.70
C THR A 440 -12.02 -0.45 -21.50
N ARG A 441 -11.56 0.80 -21.58
CA ARG A 441 -10.33 1.14 -22.30
C ARG A 441 -9.08 0.54 -21.66
N LEU A 442 -8.99 0.53 -20.33
CA LEU A 442 -7.88 -0.13 -19.64
C LEU A 442 -7.90 -1.65 -19.85
N GLN A 443 -9.07 -2.29 -19.94
CA GLN A 443 -9.18 -3.71 -20.27
C GLN A 443 -8.71 -4.00 -21.70
N GLU A 444 -9.14 -3.20 -22.68
CA GLU A 444 -8.69 -3.31 -24.09
C GLU A 444 -7.16 -3.17 -24.21
N LEU A 445 -6.56 -2.31 -23.39
CA LEU A 445 -5.10 -2.11 -23.34
C LEU A 445 -4.37 -3.14 -22.45
N SER A 446 -5.08 -4.09 -21.83
CA SER A 446 -4.52 -5.04 -20.85
C SER A 446 -3.87 -4.39 -19.62
N LEU A 447 -4.38 -3.21 -19.24
CA LEU A 447 -3.95 -2.37 -18.12
C LEU A 447 -4.94 -2.38 -16.94
N TRP A 448 -6.06 -3.10 -17.04
CA TRP A 448 -6.95 -3.38 -15.91
C TRP A 448 -6.50 -4.65 -15.18
N VAL A 449 -5.98 -4.48 -13.98
CA VAL A 449 -5.26 -5.54 -13.23
C VAL A 449 -5.89 -5.82 -11.86
N LEU A 450 -7.17 -5.50 -11.72
CA LEU A 450 -7.98 -5.79 -10.55
C LEU A 450 -8.92 -6.97 -10.80
N ASP A 451 -9.14 -7.78 -9.77
CA ASP A 451 -10.18 -8.79 -9.74
C ASP A 451 -11.54 -8.25 -9.25
N GLY A 452 -12.53 -9.14 -9.13
CA GLY A 452 -13.89 -8.79 -8.69
C GLY A 452 -13.99 -8.24 -7.25
N ASP A 453 -12.95 -8.44 -6.42
CA ASP A 453 -12.86 -7.87 -5.07
C ASP A 453 -12.14 -6.51 -5.07
N SER A 454 -11.88 -5.93 -6.24
CA SER A 454 -11.03 -4.75 -6.40
C SER A 454 -9.63 -4.95 -5.82
N SER A 455 -9.10 -6.18 -5.86
CA SER A 455 -7.75 -6.51 -5.41
C SER A 455 -6.84 -6.78 -6.60
N CYS A 456 -5.53 -6.55 -6.46
CA CYS A 456 -4.61 -6.85 -7.56
C CYS A 456 -4.68 -8.33 -7.94
N THR A 457 -4.59 -8.64 -9.24
CA THR A 457 -4.61 -10.03 -9.70
C THR A 457 -3.30 -10.77 -9.46
N ALA A 458 -2.24 -10.05 -9.07
CA ALA A 458 -0.88 -10.57 -8.95
C ALA A 458 -0.15 -10.06 -7.71
N VAL A 459 0.66 -10.93 -7.11
CA VAL A 459 1.75 -10.57 -6.20
C VAL A 459 3.03 -10.50 -7.03
N VAL A 460 3.68 -9.34 -7.04
CA VAL A 460 4.95 -9.14 -7.74
C VAL A 460 6.04 -8.96 -6.70
N CYS A 461 7.03 -9.83 -6.71
CA CYS A 461 8.17 -9.69 -5.81
C CYS A 461 9.34 -9.06 -6.56
N HIS A 462 9.98 -8.12 -5.89
CA HIS A 462 11.22 -7.50 -6.33
C HIS A 462 12.28 -7.83 -5.29
N GLU A 463 13.50 -8.09 -5.76
CA GLU A 463 14.67 -8.21 -4.89
C GLU A 463 14.82 -6.91 -4.09
N SER A 464 15.12 -7.07 -2.80
CA SER A 464 15.21 -5.96 -1.84
C SER A 464 16.58 -5.31 -1.82
#